data_AF-A0A9E5ZN61-F1
#
_entry.id   AF-A0A9E5ZN61-F1
#
_cell.length_a   1.000
_cell.length_b   1.000
_cell.length_c   1.000
_cell.angle_alpha   90.00
_cell.angle_beta   90.00
_cell.angle_gamma   90.00
#
_symmetry.space_group_name_H-M   'P 1'
#
loop_
_entity.id
_entity.type
_entity.pdbx_description
1 polymer ?
#
loop_
_entity_poly.entity_id
_entity_poly.type
_entity_poly.pdbx_seq_one_letter_code
_entity_poly.pdbx_strand_id
1 'polypeptide(L)'
;MKTYKLEKWIWSNNDFDKMSWHDCPIYALKFDDKVSFDIDYFFIWNASENEGIPNTCWISPATLIFYNVTLFKVNFITDFVNGLEIYEISKSTVENTTEWIIETQEGTITIHSDTFRQIIRRKPTLQFSQCLSDEERGENYFSEIPEKEYVESKELIQKKKTEFEQYELASKRNSLRNEIEDLNPEKLDTKEFILSKKSLNEKINELNEKLNGTRFENY
;
A
#
# COMPACT_ATOMS: atom_id res chain seq x y z
N MET A 1 -11.74 12.93 -2.58
CA MET A 1 -10.92 11.71 -2.42
C MET A 1 -11.14 10.83 -3.63
N LYS A 2 -10.08 10.43 -4.36
CA LYS A 2 -10.21 9.41 -5.41
C LYS A 2 -10.73 8.12 -4.78
N THR A 3 -11.53 7.33 -5.49
CA THR A 3 -12.05 6.05 -4.99
C THR A 3 -11.60 4.94 -5.92
N TYR A 4 -10.98 3.90 -5.39
CA TYR A 4 -10.64 2.71 -6.17
C TYR A 4 -11.88 1.87 -6.45
N LYS A 5 -12.05 1.46 -7.71
CA LYS A 5 -13.13 0.55 -8.11
C LYS A 5 -12.60 -0.88 -8.04
N LEU A 6 -12.97 -1.60 -7.00
CA LEU A 6 -12.61 -3.01 -6.85
C LEU A 6 -13.24 -3.84 -7.98
N GLU A 7 -12.40 -4.55 -8.72
CA GLU A 7 -12.81 -5.40 -9.84
C GLU A 7 -13.51 -6.67 -9.34
N LYS A 8 -12.93 -7.29 -8.31
CA LYS A 8 -13.38 -8.58 -7.77
C LYS A 8 -13.03 -8.70 -6.29
N TRP A 9 -13.97 -9.28 -5.54
CA TRP A 9 -13.80 -9.55 -4.11
C TRP A 9 -13.09 -10.88 -3.82
N ILE A 10 -13.21 -11.85 -4.74
CA ILE A 10 -12.71 -13.22 -4.56
C ILE A 10 -11.95 -13.60 -5.83
N TRP A 11 -10.64 -13.75 -5.73
CA TRP A 11 -9.76 -14.17 -6.80
C TRP A 11 -9.45 -15.67 -6.68
N SER A 12 -9.12 -16.30 -7.80
CA SER A 12 -8.93 -17.75 -7.94
C SER A 12 -7.81 -18.07 -8.92
N ASN A 13 -7.50 -19.35 -9.12
CA ASN A 13 -6.51 -19.81 -10.11
C ASN A 13 -6.67 -19.17 -11.51
N ASN A 14 -7.92 -18.95 -11.95
CA ASN A 14 -8.22 -18.37 -13.27
C ASN A 14 -7.82 -16.90 -13.40
N ASP A 15 -7.57 -16.24 -12.27
CA ASP A 15 -7.23 -14.83 -12.21
C ASP A 15 -5.73 -14.61 -11.93
N PHE A 16 -4.96 -15.68 -11.70
CA PHE A 16 -3.57 -15.61 -11.22
C PHE A 16 -2.67 -14.67 -12.03
N ASP A 17 -2.72 -14.75 -13.35
CA ASP A 17 -1.86 -13.94 -14.25
C ASP A 17 -2.24 -12.45 -14.28
N LYS A 18 -3.38 -12.08 -13.67
CA LYS A 18 -3.87 -10.69 -13.57
C LYS A 18 -3.62 -10.09 -12.19
N MET A 19 -3.21 -10.91 -11.22
CA MET A 19 -2.98 -10.48 -9.85
C MET A 19 -1.58 -9.85 -9.72
N SER A 20 -1.46 -8.90 -8.80
CA SER A 20 -0.17 -8.34 -8.40
C SER A 20 0.28 -9.03 -7.13
N TRP A 21 1.45 -9.66 -7.16
CA TRP A 21 1.94 -10.46 -6.02
C TRP A 21 3.03 -9.76 -5.21
N HIS A 22 3.53 -8.62 -5.67
CA HIS A 22 4.62 -7.90 -5.03
C HIS A 22 4.11 -6.93 -3.95
N ASP A 23 5.03 -6.51 -3.06
CA ASP A 23 4.77 -5.53 -1.98
C ASP A 23 3.57 -5.91 -1.09
N CYS A 24 3.38 -7.21 -0.83
CA CYS A 24 2.28 -7.71 0.00
C CYS A 24 2.79 -8.24 1.35
N PRO A 25 2.76 -7.44 2.42
CA PRO A 25 3.14 -7.89 3.76
C PRO A 25 2.29 -9.06 4.26
N ILE A 26 2.93 -10.04 4.89
CA ILE A 26 2.32 -11.20 5.54
C ILE A 26 2.37 -11.01 7.05
N TYR A 27 1.21 -11.05 7.71
CA TYR A 27 1.11 -10.82 9.15
C TYR A 27 0.87 -12.09 9.95
N ALA A 28 0.18 -13.07 9.36
CA ALA A 28 -0.14 -14.30 10.05
C ALA A 28 -0.34 -15.46 9.08
N LEU A 29 -0.03 -16.67 9.57
CA LEU A 29 -0.26 -17.93 8.90
C LEU A 29 -1.20 -18.79 9.76
N LYS A 30 -2.14 -19.48 9.11
CA LYS A 30 -3.03 -20.45 9.75
C LYS A 30 -2.90 -21.80 9.06
N PHE A 31 -2.73 -22.84 9.86
CA PHE A 31 -2.63 -24.23 9.46
C PHE A 31 -3.85 -25.00 9.96
N ASP A 32 -4.58 -25.60 9.02
CA ASP A 32 -5.73 -26.49 9.26
C ASP A 32 -5.81 -27.47 8.08
N ASP A 33 -7.00 -27.91 7.65
CA ASP A 33 -7.21 -28.59 6.35
C ASP A 33 -6.76 -27.74 5.12
N LYS A 34 -6.41 -26.48 5.35
CA LYS A 34 -5.91 -25.50 4.39
C LYS A 34 -4.77 -24.70 4.98
N VAL A 35 -3.99 -24.05 4.12
CA VAL A 35 -3.00 -23.06 4.53
C VAL A 35 -3.52 -21.67 4.16
N SER A 36 -3.64 -20.79 5.15
CA SER A 36 -4.12 -19.41 4.93
C SER A 36 -3.11 -18.38 5.41
N PHE A 37 -3.00 -17.30 4.65
CA PHE A 37 -2.16 -16.14 4.94
C PHE A 37 -3.06 -14.92 5.12
N ASP A 38 -2.79 -14.15 6.16
CA ASP A 38 -3.38 -12.84 6.33
C ASP A 38 -2.39 -11.78 5.82
N ILE A 39 -2.78 -11.09 4.75
CA ILE A 39 -1.89 -10.20 4.00
C ILE A 39 -2.50 -8.81 3.84
N ASP A 40 -1.65 -7.83 3.58
CA ASP A 40 -2.04 -6.60 2.91
C ASP A 40 -1.86 -6.77 1.41
N TYR A 41 -2.95 -6.87 0.66
CA TYR A 41 -2.87 -7.03 -0.78
C TYR A 41 -2.73 -5.67 -1.46
N PHE A 42 -1.65 -5.54 -2.22
CA PHE A 42 -1.28 -4.35 -2.96
C PHE A 42 -1.95 -4.33 -4.34
N PHE A 43 -2.71 -3.27 -4.64
CA PHE A 43 -3.39 -3.14 -5.94
C PHE A 43 -2.58 -2.34 -6.94
N ILE A 44 -2.20 -1.11 -6.59
CA ILE A 44 -1.54 -0.20 -7.52
C ILE A 44 -0.81 0.93 -6.80
N TRP A 45 0.31 1.35 -7.38
CA TRP A 45 1.02 2.60 -7.08
C TRP A 45 0.38 3.78 -7.81
N ASN A 46 0.10 4.87 -7.09
CA ASN A 46 -0.14 6.17 -7.70
C ASN A 46 1.11 7.02 -7.54
N ALA A 47 1.76 7.33 -8.67
CA ALA A 47 2.87 8.27 -8.70
C ALA A 47 2.42 9.65 -8.17
N SER A 48 3.28 10.29 -7.38
CA SER A 48 3.08 11.68 -6.99
C SER A 48 3.24 12.60 -8.21
N GLU A 49 2.49 13.69 -8.23
CA GLU A 49 2.55 14.67 -9.32
C GLU A 49 3.79 15.58 -9.21
N ASN A 50 4.41 15.65 -8.02
CA ASN A 50 5.57 16.49 -7.73
C ASN A 50 6.72 15.65 -7.18
N GLU A 51 7.93 15.82 -7.72
CA GLU A 51 9.15 15.16 -7.22
C GLU A 51 9.40 15.49 -5.75
N GLY A 52 9.77 14.50 -4.94
CA GLY A 52 10.00 14.70 -3.50
C GLY A 52 8.74 14.53 -2.63
N ILE A 53 7.57 14.32 -3.22
CA ILE A 53 6.36 13.89 -2.50
C ILE A 53 6.24 12.37 -2.56
N PRO A 54 5.89 11.69 -1.46
CA PRO A 54 5.79 10.23 -1.46
C PRO A 54 4.67 9.77 -2.40
N ASN A 55 4.93 8.66 -3.08
CA ASN A 55 3.88 7.97 -3.83
C ASN A 55 2.81 7.45 -2.87
N THR A 56 1.59 7.29 -3.38
CA THR A 56 0.51 6.65 -2.63
C THR A 56 0.19 5.29 -3.24
N CYS A 57 -0.51 4.44 -2.51
CA CYS A 57 -0.89 3.14 -3.01
C CYS A 57 -2.31 2.76 -2.57
N TRP A 58 -2.91 1.81 -3.28
CA TRP A 58 -4.19 1.24 -2.91
C TRP A 58 -3.98 -0.15 -2.32
N ILE A 59 -4.37 -0.32 -1.06
CA ILE A 59 -4.16 -1.57 -0.30
C ILE A 59 -5.47 -2.00 0.35
N SER A 60 -5.70 -3.31 0.43
CA SER A 60 -6.78 -3.90 1.21
C SER A 60 -6.24 -5.02 2.11
N PRO A 61 -6.80 -5.22 3.31
CA PRO A 61 -6.58 -6.46 4.02
C PRO A 61 -7.18 -7.60 3.17
N ALA A 62 -6.45 -8.72 3.07
CA ALA A 62 -6.87 -9.87 2.30
C ALA A 62 -6.46 -11.18 2.96
N THR A 63 -7.16 -12.26 2.58
CA THR A 63 -6.85 -13.61 3.02
C THR A 63 -6.54 -14.47 1.81
N LEU A 64 -5.30 -14.93 1.70
CA LEU A 64 -4.86 -15.86 0.66
C LEU A 64 -4.92 -17.29 1.21
N ILE A 65 -5.59 -18.19 0.50
CA ILE A 65 -5.95 -19.52 0.99
C ILE A 65 -5.59 -20.57 -0.04
N PHE A 66 -4.84 -21.58 0.36
CA PHE A 66 -4.53 -22.77 -0.44
C PHE A 66 -5.31 -23.97 0.09
N TYR A 67 -6.01 -24.68 -0.80
CA TYR A 67 -6.88 -25.81 -0.47
C TYR A 67 -6.23 -27.14 -0.82
N ASN A 68 -6.64 -28.23 -0.16
CA ASN A 68 -6.11 -29.57 -0.39
C ASN A 68 -4.57 -29.62 -0.34
N VAL A 69 -3.99 -29.00 0.69
CA VAL A 69 -2.54 -28.86 0.79
C VAL A 69 -1.91 -30.22 1.12
N THR A 70 -1.02 -30.70 0.26
CA THR A 70 -0.30 -31.97 0.45
C THR A 70 1.13 -31.77 0.94
N LEU A 71 1.69 -30.59 0.71
CA LEU A 71 3.03 -30.20 1.18
C LEU A 71 3.02 -28.73 1.56
N PHE A 72 3.64 -28.43 2.70
CA PHE A 72 3.98 -27.08 3.12
C PHE A 72 5.43 -27.08 3.59
N LYS A 73 6.29 -26.33 2.90
CA LYS A 73 7.72 -26.22 3.20
C LYS A 73 8.08 -24.75 3.33
N VAL A 74 8.91 -24.46 4.32
CA VAL A 74 9.38 -23.11 4.62
C VAL A 74 10.90 -23.12 4.66
N ASN A 75 11.49 -22.12 4.02
CA ASN A 75 12.94 -21.91 4.02
C ASN A 75 13.23 -20.41 4.05
N PHE A 76 13.24 -19.81 5.25
CA PHE A 76 13.62 -18.40 5.44
C PHE A 76 14.56 -18.20 6.63
N ILE A 77 15.30 -17.10 6.59
CA ILE A 77 16.11 -16.56 7.68
C ILE A 77 15.74 -15.09 7.82
N THR A 78 15.24 -14.68 8.98
CA THR A 78 14.81 -13.31 9.25
C THR A 78 15.44 -12.78 10.53
N ASP A 79 15.82 -11.51 10.52
CA ASP A 79 16.25 -10.73 11.69
C ASP A 79 15.14 -9.82 12.23
N PHE A 80 13.90 -10.00 11.76
CA PHE A 80 12.69 -9.30 12.18
C PHE A 80 12.73 -7.76 12.06
N VAL A 81 13.61 -7.21 11.22
CA VAL A 81 13.70 -5.74 11.06
C VAL A 81 12.54 -5.19 10.22
N ASN A 82 12.11 -5.92 9.19
CA ASN A 82 11.13 -5.43 8.19
C ASN A 82 9.86 -6.29 8.04
N GLY A 83 9.66 -7.29 8.90
CA GLY A 83 8.54 -8.23 8.78
C GLY A 83 8.78 -9.31 7.72
N LEU A 84 7.69 -9.82 7.13
CA LEU A 84 7.71 -10.80 6.04
C LEU A 84 6.85 -10.24 4.90
N GLU A 85 7.39 -10.15 3.70
CA GLU A 85 6.72 -9.55 2.55
C GLU A 85 6.81 -10.45 1.32
N ILE A 86 5.71 -10.59 0.59
CA ILE A 86 5.71 -11.30 -0.68
C ILE A 86 6.37 -10.41 -1.73
N TYR A 87 7.43 -10.93 -2.34
CA TYR A 87 8.08 -10.38 -3.51
C TYR A 87 7.39 -10.86 -4.80
N GLU A 88 7.18 -12.17 -4.90
CA GLU A 88 6.53 -12.80 -6.05
C GLU A 88 5.84 -14.09 -5.61
N ILE A 89 4.77 -14.47 -6.31
CA ILE A 89 4.24 -15.83 -6.27
C ILE A 89 4.36 -16.42 -7.67
N SER A 90 5.01 -17.56 -7.77
CA SER A 90 5.09 -18.35 -9.00
C SER A 90 4.41 -19.70 -8.81
N LYS A 91 4.02 -20.32 -9.94
CA LYS A 91 3.40 -21.65 -9.93
C LYS A 91 4.02 -22.55 -10.99
N SER A 92 4.16 -23.83 -10.66
CA SER A 92 4.58 -24.88 -11.57
C SER A 92 3.69 -26.12 -11.39
N THR A 93 3.68 -27.01 -12.38
CA THR A 93 2.97 -28.29 -12.27
C THR A 93 3.95 -29.35 -11.77
N VAL A 94 3.59 -30.04 -10.69
CA VAL A 94 4.39 -31.13 -10.11
C VAL A 94 3.50 -32.35 -9.94
N GLU A 95 3.86 -33.45 -10.61
CA GLU A 95 3.08 -34.69 -10.63
C GLU A 95 1.59 -34.45 -10.97
N ASN A 96 0.70 -34.58 -9.97
CA ASN A 96 -0.75 -34.41 -10.06
C ASN A 96 -1.27 -33.20 -9.26
N THR A 97 -0.40 -32.24 -8.91
CA THR A 97 -0.78 -31.04 -8.15
C THR A 97 -0.07 -29.79 -8.67
N THR A 98 -0.42 -28.62 -8.12
CA THR A 98 0.27 -27.36 -8.42
C THR A 98 1.23 -27.04 -7.29
N GLU A 99 2.48 -26.76 -7.64
CA GLU A 99 3.44 -26.19 -6.72
C GLU A 99 3.35 -24.67 -6.79
N TRP A 100 3.14 -24.04 -5.63
CA TRP A 100 3.12 -22.60 -5.44
C TRP A 100 4.36 -22.22 -4.66
N ILE A 101 5.16 -21.31 -5.22
CA ILE A 101 6.34 -20.77 -4.55
C ILE A 101 6.05 -19.30 -4.25
N ILE A 102 5.96 -18.99 -2.96
CA ILE A 102 5.88 -17.63 -2.45
C ILE A 102 7.30 -17.21 -2.11
N GLU A 103 7.84 -16.31 -2.92
CA GLU A 103 9.13 -15.69 -2.68
C GLU A 103 8.96 -14.48 -1.78
N THR A 104 9.82 -14.39 -0.77
CA THR A 104 9.87 -13.29 0.19
C THR A 104 11.29 -12.75 0.25
N GLN A 105 11.50 -11.58 0.85
CA GLN A 105 12.86 -11.04 1.01
C GLN A 105 13.72 -11.94 1.92
N GLU A 106 13.07 -12.67 2.83
CA GLU A 106 13.67 -13.50 3.87
C GLU A 106 13.92 -14.95 3.42
N GLY A 107 13.35 -15.36 2.27
CA GLY A 107 13.43 -16.73 1.76
C GLY A 107 12.16 -17.15 1.02
N THR A 108 11.83 -18.45 1.06
CA THR A 108 10.72 -19.01 0.27
C THR A 108 9.78 -19.89 1.08
N ILE A 109 8.51 -19.88 0.69
CA ILE A 109 7.47 -20.79 1.15
C ILE A 109 6.96 -21.57 -0.06
N THR A 110 7.03 -22.90 0.01
CA THR A 110 6.56 -23.81 -1.04
C THR A 110 5.32 -24.54 -0.56
N ILE A 111 4.28 -24.55 -1.39
CA ILE A 111 2.99 -25.18 -1.10
C ILE A 111 2.60 -26.06 -2.27
N HIS A 112 2.26 -27.32 -2.02
CA HIS A 112 1.61 -28.17 -3.02
C HIS A 112 0.11 -28.19 -2.75
N SER A 113 -0.68 -27.72 -3.72
CA SER A 113 -2.12 -27.51 -3.58
C SER A 113 -2.79 -27.43 -4.95
N ASP A 114 -4.00 -27.95 -5.07
CA ASP A 114 -4.75 -27.94 -6.33
C ASP A 114 -5.22 -26.53 -6.73
N THR A 115 -5.53 -25.70 -5.73
CA THR A 115 -6.17 -24.39 -5.96
C THR A 115 -5.94 -23.42 -4.81
N PHE A 116 -5.95 -22.14 -5.15
CA PHE A 116 -6.01 -21.06 -4.17
C PHE A 116 -7.26 -20.19 -4.36
N ARG A 117 -7.59 -19.45 -3.30
CA ARG A 117 -8.45 -18.28 -3.36
C ARG A 117 -7.83 -17.12 -2.62
N GLN A 118 -8.01 -15.91 -3.12
CA GLN A 118 -7.72 -14.70 -2.36
C GLN A 118 -9.00 -13.91 -2.12
N ILE A 119 -9.30 -13.66 -0.86
CA ILE A 119 -10.46 -12.90 -0.42
C ILE A 119 -9.99 -11.50 -0.08
N ILE A 120 -10.43 -10.52 -0.86
CA ILE A 120 -10.28 -9.11 -0.51
C ILE A 120 -11.29 -8.86 0.62
N ARG A 121 -10.82 -8.58 1.84
CA ARG A 121 -11.71 -8.48 3.01
C ARG A 121 -12.49 -7.17 3.01
N ARG A 122 -11.87 -6.06 2.61
CA ARG A 122 -12.48 -4.71 2.63
C ARG A 122 -12.25 -3.98 1.31
N LYS A 123 -12.89 -2.83 1.12
CA LYS A 123 -12.58 -2.01 -0.07
C LYS A 123 -11.12 -1.52 0.04
N PRO A 124 -10.38 -1.45 -1.08
CA PRO A 124 -9.05 -0.86 -1.05
C PRO A 124 -9.11 0.58 -0.55
N THR A 125 -8.13 0.95 0.25
CA THR A 125 -8.00 2.29 0.83
C THR A 125 -6.69 2.92 0.37
N LEU A 126 -6.69 4.24 0.24
CA LEU A 126 -5.51 4.99 -0.18
C LEU A 126 -4.55 5.08 1.00
N GLN A 127 -3.32 4.64 0.79
CA GLN A 127 -2.27 4.59 1.78
C GLN A 127 -1.07 5.45 1.36
N PHE A 128 -0.39 5.98 2.36
CA PHE A 128 0.86 6.73 2.21
C PHE A 128 2.09 5.90 2.66
N SER A 129 1.86 4.61 2.95
CA SER A 129 2.83 3.57 3.31
C SER A 129 2.45 2.27 2.60
N GLN A 130 3.38 1.34 2.44
CA GLN A 130 3.17 0.04 1.79
C GLN A 130 2.43 -0.99 2.66
N CYS A 131 1.76 -0.55 3.73
CA CYS A 131 1.02 -1.42 4.63
C CYS A 131 -0.14 -0.67 5.29
N LEU A 132 -1.09 -1.42 5.81
CA LEU A 132 -2.20 -0.93 6.62
C LEU A 132 -1.83 -0.92 8.11
N SER A 133 -2.38 0.03 8.84
CA SER A 133 -2.35 0.00 10.31
C SER A 133 -3.28 -1.09 10.88
N ASP A 134 -3.03 -1.52 12.12
CA ASP A 134 -3.86 -2.52 12.81
C ASP A 134 -5.35 -2.12 12.84
N GLU A 135 -5.63 -0.84 13.04
CA GLU A 135 -6.99 -0.27 13.03
C GLU A 135 -7.69 -0.48 11.67
N GLU A 136 -6.96 -0.31 10.57
CA GLU A 136 -7.46 -0.46 9.20
C GLU A 136 -7.63 -1.93 8.80
N ARG A 137 -6.75 -2.81 9.30
CA ARG A 137 -6.84 -4.26 9.10
C ARG A 137 -8.00 -4.88 9.88
N GLY A 138 -8.25 -4.39 11.10
CA GLY A 138 -9.21 -4.92 12.05
C GLY A 138 -8.89 -6.34 12.54
N GLU A 139 -9.80 -6.92 13.32
CA GLU A 139 -9.55 -8.15 14.09
C GLU A 139 -9.86 -9.45 13.35
N ASN A 140 -10.47 -9.39 12.17
CA ASN A 140 -10.93 -10.57 11.44
C ASN A 140 -9.83 -11.17 10.55
N TYR A 141 -8.72 -11.54 11.19
CA TYR A 141 -7.64 -12.28 10.55
C TYR A 141 -8.21 -13.55 9.91
N PHE A 142 -7.88 -13.81 8.65
CA PHE A 142 -8.31 -14.99 7.90
C PHE A 142 -9.80 -15.09 7.51
N SER A 143 -10.56 -13.99 7.47
CA SER A 143 -11.95 -14.05 6.99
C SER A 143 -12.02 -14.58 5.55
N GLU A 144 -12.83 -15.62 5.35
CA GLU A 144 -13.07 -16.24 4.03
C GLU A 144 -14.24 -15.58 3.28
N ILE A 145 -14.83 -14.55 3.89
CA ILE A 145 -15.97 -13.81 3.35
C ILE A 145 -15.62 -12.32 3.32
N PRO A 146 -15.85 -11.63 2.20
CA PRO A 146 -15.68 -10.19 2.14
C PRO A 146 -16.62 -9.45 3.10
N GLU A 147 -16.07 -8.50 3.84
CA GLU A 147 -16.78 -7.60 4.75
C GLU A 147 -17.35 -6.40 3.98
N LYS A 148 -18.26 -6.67 3.03
CA LYS A 148 -18.76 -5.64 2.10
C LYS A 148 -19.46 -4.48 2.82
N GLU A 149 -20.07 -4.78 3.96
CA GLU A 149 -20.81 -3.84 4.80
C GLU A 149 -19.95 -3.28 5.95
N TYR A 150 -18.63 -3.50 5.93
CA TYR A 150 -17.75 -2.89 6.92
C TYR A 150 -17.82 -1.37 6.85
N VAL A 151 -18.02 -0.76 8.01
CA VAL A 151 -18.02 0.69 8.19
C VAL A 151 -16.87 1.06 9.11
N GLU A 152 -15.96 1.88 8.60
CA GLU A 152 -14.86 2.43 9.39
C GLU A 152 -15.39 3.26 10.56
N SER A 153 -14.64 3.28 11.66
CA SER A 153 -14.96 4.16 12.78
C SER A 153 -14.85 5.63 12.36
N LYS A 154 -15.57 6.51 13.06
CA LYS A 154 -15.53 7.96 12.76
C LYS A 154 -14.12 8.51 12.96
N GLU A 155 -13.41 7.98 13.95
CA GLU A 155 -12.04 8.30 14.29
C GLU A 155 -11.10 7.95 13.13
N LEU A 156 -11.23 6.75 12.56
CA LEU A 156 -10.40 6.31 11.43
C LEU A 156 -10.68 7.13 10.16
N ILE A 157 -11.95 7.41 9.87
CA ILE A 157 -12.34 8.27 8.74
C ILE A 157 -11.73 9.67 8.90
N GLN A 158 -11.79 10.24 10.11
CA GLN A 158 -11.23 11.55 10.37
C GLN A 158 -9.70 11.55 10.28
N LYS A 159 -9.03 10.51 10.79
CA LYS A 159 -7.57 10.33 10.66
C LYS A 159 -7.14 10.29 9.19
N LYS A 160 -7.78 9.45 8.37
CA LYS A 160 -7.52 9.36 6.92
C LYS A 160 -7.74 10.68 6.19
N LYS A 161 -8.82 11.38 6.54
CA LYS A 161 -9.11 12.70 5.98
C LYS A 161 -8.00 13.70 6.32
N THR A 162 -7.60 13.77 7.59
CA THR A 162 -6.54 14.66 8.04
C THR A 162 -5.19 14.32 7.40
N GLU A 163 -4.82 13.03 7.29
CA GLU A 163 -3.60 12.63 6.58
C GLU A 163 -3.64 13.03 5.10
N PHE A 164 -4.77 12.86 4.43
CA PHE A 164 -4.92 13.29 3.03
C PHE A 164 -4.82 14.81 2.86
N GLU A 165 -5.43 15.58 3.76
CA GLU A 165 -5.29 17.06 3.77
C GLU A 165 -3.84 17.49 3.97
N GLN A 166 -3.11 16.84 4.88
CA GLN A 166 -1.69 17.12 5.10
C GLN A 166 -0.83 16.75 3.87
N TYR A 167 -1.14 15.63 3.21
CA TYR A 167 -0.49 15.25 1.96
C TYR A 167 -0.70 16.31 0.86
N GLU A 168 -1.92 16.83 0.71
CA GLU A 168 -2.21 17.89 -0.25
C GLU A 168 -1.46 19.20 0.08
N LEU A 169 -1.33 19.54 1.36
CA LEU A 169 -0.54 20.69 1.80
C LEU A 169 0.95 20.52 1.51
N ALA A 170 1.51 19.33 1.73
CA ALA A 170 2.90 19.01 1.40
C ALA A 170 3.13 19.08 -0.11
N SER A 171 2.25 18.49 -0.90
CA SER A 171 2.29 18.57 -2.36
C SER A 171 2.26 20.00 -2.87
N LYS A 172 1.37 20.83 -2.29
CA LYS A 172 1.30 22.27 -2.61
C LYS A 172 2.58 23.01 -2.21
N ARG A 173 3.13 22.74 -1.03
CA ARG A 173 4.40 23.33 -0.57
C ARG A 173 5.51 23.04 -1.56
N ASN A 174 5.59 21.80 -2.02
CA ASN A 174 6.64 21.38 -2.94
C ASN A 174 6.47 22.02 -4.33
N SER A 175 5.24 22.10 -4.85
CA SER A 175 4.97 22.85 -6.08
C SER A 175 5.41 24.33 -5.98
N LEU A 176 5.22 24.98 -4.83
CA LEU A 176 5.70 26.35 -4.61
C LEU A 176 7.24 26.44 -4.54
N ARG A 177 7.93 25.42 -4.01
CA ARG A 177 9.39 25.36 -4.03
C ARG A 177 9.91 25.27 -5.46
N ASN A 178 9.31 24.41 -6.28
CA ASN A 178 9.65 24.29 -7.70
C ASN A 178 9.39 25.62 -8.43
N GLU A 179 8.28 26.31 -8.14
CA GLU A 179 8.01 27.64 -8.70
C GLU A 179 9.10 28.66 -8.34
N ILE A 180 9.63 28.62 -7.11
CA ILE A 180 10.77 29.47 -6.70
C ILE A 180 12.04 29.14 -7.49
N GLU A 181 12.32 27.86 -7.73
CA GLU A 181 13.49 27.41 -8.50
C GLU A 181 13.38 27.83 -9.97
N ASP A 182 12.17 27.80 -10.52
CA ASP A 182 11.86 28.22 -11.89
C ASP A 182 11.84 29.75 -12.08
N LEU A 183 11.84 30.55 -10.99
CA LEU A 183 11.91 32.00 -11.10
C LEU A 183 13.23 32.43 -11.74
N ASN A 184 13.13 33.00 -12.95
CA ASN A 184 14.29 33.47 -13.69
C ASN A 184 14.45 35.00 -13.57
N PRO A 185 15.54 35.49 -12.94
CA PRO A 185 15.80 36.93 -12.78
C PRO A 185 16.11 37.66 -14.09
N GLU A 186 16.45 36.95 -15.17
CA GLU A 186 16.68 37.56 -16.50
C GLU A 186 15.38 37.83 -17.26
N LYS A 187 14.28 37.16 -16.87
CA LYS A 187 12.96 37.30 -17.52
C LYS A 187 12.03 38.28 -16.80
N LEU A 188 12.37 38.70 -15.59
CA LEU A 188 11.56 39.57 -14.74
C LEU A 188 12.32 40.85 -14.42
N ASP A 189 11.60 41.95 -14.21
CA ASP A 189 12.21 43.13 -13.59
C ASP A 189 12.66 42.79 -12.16
N THR A 190 13.74 43.43 -11.69
CA THR A 190 14.34 43.13 -10.38
C THR A 190 13.33 43.27 -9.23
N LYS A 191 12.45 44.28 -9.29
CA LYS A 191 11.43 44.47 -8.25
C LYS A 191 10.38 43.36 -8.29
N GLU A 192 9.95 42.97 -9.48
CA GLU A 192 8.96 41.91 -9.68
C GLU A 192 9.49 40.56 -9.20
N PHE A 193 10.73 40.22 -9.55
CA PHE A 193 11.40 39.02 -9.06
C PHE A 193 11.44 38.95 -7.53
N ILE A 194 11.87 40.04 -6.87
CA ILE A 194 11.96 40.09 -5.41
C ILE A 194 10.57 39.94 -4.75
N LEU A 195 9.54 40.61 -5.28
CA LEU A 195 8.19 40.53 -4.73
C LEU A 195 7.59 39.14 -4.89
N SER A 196 7.73 38.53 -6.07
CA SER A 196 7.25 37.16 -6.35
C SER A 196 7.94 36.15 -5.43
N LYS A 197 9.27 36.19 -5.35
CA LYS A 197 10.04 35.31 -4.46
C LYS A 197 9.65 35.48 -2.99
N LYS A 198 9.44 36.72 -2.53
CA LYS A 198 9.00 36.99 -1.15
C LYS A 198 7.62 36.38 -0.87
N SER A 199 6.65 36.63 -1.75
CA SER A 199 5.29 36.09 -1.64
C SER A 199 5.26 34.56 -1.63
N LEU A 200 6.06 33.89 -2.48
CA LEU A 200 6.16 32.43 -2.47
C LEU A 200 6.76 31.89 -1.17
N ASN A 201 7.82 32.52 -0.66
CA ASN A 201 8.41 32.13 0.63
C ASN A 201 7.45 32.30 1.80
N GLU A 202 6.65 33.37 1.83
CA GLU A 202 5.61 33.57 2.85
C GLU A 202 4.60 32.41 2.85
N LYS A 203 4.09 32.03 1.68
CA LYS A 203 3.17 30.89 1.53
C LYS A 203 3.83 29.57 1.96
N ILE A 204 5.09 29.34 1.62
CA ILE A 204 5.82 28.13 2.03
C ILE A 204 5.95 28.08 3.56
N ASN A 205 6.26 29.21 4.21
CA ASN A 205 6.37 29.28 5.66
C ASN A 205 5.03 28.99 6.35
N GLU A 206 3.92 29.53 5.85
CA GLU A 206 2.58 29.18 6.35
C GLU A 206 2.27 27.68 6.24
N LEU A 207 2.72 27.03 5.15
CA LEU A 207 2.54 25.60 4.98
C LEU A 207 3.46 24.79 5.90
N ASN A 208 4.70 25.24 6.14
CA ASN A 208 5.60 24.61 7.11
C ASN A 208 4.99 24.60 8.52
N GLU A 209 4.38 25.70 8.96
CA GLU A 209 3.72 25.77 10.26
C GLU A 209 2.56 24.76 10.38
N LYS A 210 1.79 24.56 9.31
CA LYS A 210 0.68 23.61 9.26
C LYS A 210 1.13 22.15 9.22
N LEU A 211 2.31 21.89 8.65
CA LEU A 211 2.87 20.55 8.49
C LEU A 211 3.79 20.14 9.64
N ASN A 212 4.15 21.08 10.53
CA ASN A 212 5.01 20.83 11.68
C ASN A 212 4.42 19.71 12.57
N GLY A 213 5.24 18.72 12.91
CA GLY A 213 4.86 17.54 13.70
C GLY A 213 4.00 16.52 12.95
N THR A 214 3.72 16.72 11.66
CA THR A 214 3.01 15.75 10.83
C THR A 214 3.97 14.79 10.16
N ARG A 215 3.46 13.63 9.68
CA ARG A 215 4.27 12.69 8.89
C ARG A 215 4.83 13.31 7.60
N PHE A 216 4.25 14.42 7.15
CA PHE A 216 4.63 15.10 5.91
C PHE A 216 5.54 16.33 6.14
N GLU A 217 5.99 16.58 7.37
CA GLU A 217 6.80 17.75 7.73
C GLU A 217 8.02 17.92 6.81
N ASN A 218 8.67 16.81 6.46
CA ASN A 218 9.94 16.80 5.73
C ASN A 218 9.81 16.62 4.21
N TYR A 219 8.59 16.56 3.65
CA TYR A 219 8.35 16.43 2.22
C TYR A 219 8.04 17.78 1.55
#